data_AF-A0AA40AX08-F1
#
_entry.id   AF-A0AA40AX08-F1
#
_cell.length_a   1.000
_cell.length_b   1.000
_cell.length_c   1.000
_cell.angle_alpha   90.00
_cell.angle_beta   90.00
_cell.angle_gamma   90.00
#
_symmetry.space_group_name_H-M   'P 1'
#
loop_
_entity.id
_entity.type
_entity.pdbx_description
1 polymer ?
#
loop_
_entity_poly.entity_id
_entity_poly.type
_entity_poly.pdbx_seq_one_letter_code
_entity_poly.pdbx_strand_id
1 'polypeptide(L)'
;TAHRALVFGSSKLALLCDPPTRYIDLGHISTGAGHVLVQYLYTNKYQALEWDQSWDSPVVRISQYKTAFEVYNAAHEYELVGLEGLAKERIDLLGAGLDLFTIIDVVKEMYPTPVADGSWLPGYVKSCIKAAFQNPRALLASKFPVDFGDSTSVAKLLL
;
A
#
# COMPACT_ATOMS: atom_id res chain seq x y z
N THR A 1 4.31 28.00 -12.50
CA THR A 1 3.49 27.59 -13.68
C THR A 1 3.58 26.09 -13.95
N ALA A 2 4.75 25.44 -13.79
CA ALA A 2 4.89 23.98 -13.98
C ALA A 2 4.16 23.11 -12.93
N HIS A 3 4.16 23.48 -11.64
CA HIS A 3 3.56 22.67 -10.57
C HIS A 3 2.05 22.48 -10.70
N ARG A 4 1.32 23.49 -11.20
CA ARG A 4 -0.13 23.40 -11.42
C ARG A 4 -0.46 22.41 -12.54
N ALA A 5 0.30 22.42 -13.64
CA ALA A 5 0.05 21.52 -14.77
C ALA A 5 0.16 20.04 -14.39
N LEU A 6 1.06 19.70 -13.46
CA LEU A 6 1.20 18.33 -12.94
C LEU A 6 -0.02 17.91 -12.11
N VAL A 7 -0.54 18.82 -11.28
CA VAL A 7 -1.73 18.58 -10.46
C VAL A 7 -2.98 18.44 -11.31
N PHE A 8 -3.12 19.24 -12.38
CA PHE A 8 -4.23 19.13 -13.33
C PHE A 8 -4.19 17.85 -14.19
N GLY A 9 -3.13 17.04 -14.10
CA GLY A 9 -3.11 15.69 -14.66
C GLY A 9 -4.08 14.72 -13.97
N SER A 10 -4.55 15.04 -12.76
CA SER A 10 -5.65 14.35 -12.07
C SER A 10 -6.76 15.33 -11.72
N SER A 11 -7.98 15.03 -12.19
CA SER A 11 -9.19 15.80 -11.86
C SER A 11 -9.44 15.87 -10.35
N LYS A 12 -9.12 14.79 -9.61
CA LYS A 12 -9.32 14.72 -8.16
C LYS A 12 -8.31 15.58 -7.40
N LEU A 13 -7.02 15.53 -7.77
CA LEU A 13 -6.01 16.39 -7.17
C LEU A 13 -6.24 17.87 -7.47
N ALA A 14 -6.75 18.18 -8.67
CA ALA A 14 -7.12 19.55 -9.03
C ALA A 14 -8.24 20.13 -8.14
N LEU A 15 -9.16 19.29 -7.65
CA LEU A 15 -10.23 19.70 -6.73
C LEU A 15 -9.71 20.04 -5.33
N LEU A 16 -8.57 19.47 -4.92
CA LEU A 16 -7.93 19.74 -3.63
C LEU A 16 -7.08 21.02 -3.64
N CYS A 17 -6.87 21.64 -4.80
CA CYS A 17 -6.15 22.90 -4.91
C CYS A 17 -7.02 24.06 -4.42
N ASP A 18 -6.71 24.57 -3.23
CA ASP A 18 -7.31 25.80 -2.71
C ASP A 18 -6.59 27.04 -3.32
N PRO A 19 -7.27 27.87 -4.13
CA PRO A 19 -6.66 28.98 -4.87
C PRO A 19 -5.89 30.03 -4.05
N PRO A 20 -6.34 30.46 -2.85
CA PRO A 20 -5.66 31.48 -2.05
C PRO A 20 -4.43 30.95 -1.33
N THR A 21 -4.37 29.66 -0.99
CA THR A 21 -3.30 29.11 -0.14
C THR A 21 -2.12 28.53 -0.95
N ARG A 22 -2.32 28.09 -2.20
CA ARG A 22 -1.32 27.39 -3.03
C ARG A 22 -0.80 26.09 -2.41
N TYR A 23 -1.48 25.56 -1.40
CA TYR A 23 -1.19 24.26 -0.80
C TYR A 23 -2.24 23.24 -1.25
N ILE A 24 -1.84 21.97 -1.26
CA ILE A 24 -2.74 20.83 -1.43
C ILE A 24 -2.72 20.10 -0.09
N ASP A 25 -3.88 20.05 0.57
CA ASP A 25 -4.03 19.21 1.75
C ASP A 25 -4.34 17.79 1.28
N LEU A 26 -3.35 16.90 1.44
CA LEU A 26 -3.49 15.48 1.13
C LEU A 26 -4.08 14.69 2.31
N GLY A 27 -4.47 15.38 3.39
CA GLY A 27 -5.25 14.88 4.51
C GLY A 27 -4.63 13.66 5.18
N HIS A 28 -5.22 12.49 4.90
CA HIS A 28 -5.08 11.24 5.62
C HIS A 28 -3.85 10.40 5.26
N ILE A 29 -3.00 10.87 4.34
CA ILE A 29 -1.81 10.11 3.90
C ILE A 29 -0.61 10.40 4.81
N SER A 30 0.23 9.40 5.07
CA SER A 30 1.47 9.63 5.82
C SER A 30 2.46 10.48 5.03
N THR A 31 3.44 11.06 5.72
CA THR A 31 4.57 11.77 5.10
C THR A 31 5.31 10.90 4.08
N GLY A 32 5.44 9.58 4.33
CA GLY A 32 6.08 8.64 3.41
C GLY A 32 5.31 8.50 2.10
N ALA A 33 4.00 8.30 2.19
CA ALA A 33 3.12 8.21 1.02
C ALA A 33 3.04 9.55 0.26
N GLY A 34 2.95 10.66 0.98
CA GLY A 34 2.97 12.00 0.41
C GLY A 34 4.25 12.30 -0.37
N HIS A 35 5.41 11.86 0.13
CA HIS A 35 6.68 12.00 -0.61
C HIS A 35 6.65 11.24 -1.93
N VAL A 36 6.21 9.97 -1.91
CA VAL A 36 6.11 9.14 -3.13
C VAL A 36 5.17 9.79 -4.15
N LEU A 37 4.01 10.27 -3.70
CA LEU A 37 3.03 10.92 -4.56
C LEU A 37 3.61 12.17 -5.21
N VAL A 38 4.23 13.05 -4.41
CA VAL A 38 4.89 14.25 -4.93
C VAL A 38 5.96 13.83 -5.94
N GLN A 39 6.84 12.88 -5.61
CA GLN A 39 7.89 12.51 -6.56
C GLN A 39 7.38 11.93 -7.86
N TYR A 40 6.33 11.12 -7.80
CA TYR A 40 5.69 10.58 -8.98
C TYR A 40 5.15 11.71 -9.87
N LEU A 41 4.50 12.73 -9.31
CA LEU A 41 4.01 13.85 -10.10
C LEU A 41 5.13 14.58 -10.87
N TYR A 42 6.34 14.64 -10.33
CA TYR A 42 7.48 15.27 -11.02
C TYR A 42 8.23 14.36 -11.98
N THR A 43 8.30 13.06 -11.69
CA THR A 43 9.24 12.14 -12.35
C THR A 43 8.59 10.96 -13.06
N ASN A 44 7.29 10.72 -12.81
CA ASN A 44 6.56 9.50 -13.16
C ASN A 44 7.19 8.21 -12.61
N LYS A 45 7.94 8.31 -11.50
CA LYS A 45 8.59 7.17 -10.85
C LYS A 45 8.12 7.01 -9.42
N TYR A 46 8.08 5.77 -8.96
CA TYR A 46 7.90 5.46 -7.55
C TYR A 46 9.24 5.62 -6.83
N GLN A 47 9.32 6.62 -5.95
CA GLN A 47 10.51 6.86 -5.13
C GLN A 47 10.07 7.08 -3.68
N ALA A 48 10.34 6.10 -2.82
CA ALA A 48 10.10 6.22 -1.39
C ALA A 48 11.22 7.03 -0.72
N LEU A 49 10.92 7.59 0.45
CA LEU A 49 11.96 8.12 1.32
C LEU A 49 12.91 6.97 1.69
N GLU A 50 14.16 7.08 1.28
CA GLU A 50 15.22 6.20 1.73
C GLU A 50 15.69 6.71 3.09
N TRP A 51 15.12 6.18 4.17
CA TRP A 51 15.73 6.34 5.48
C TRP A 51 17.00 5.49 5.51
N ASP A 52 18.08 6.05 6.02
CA ASP A 52 19.46 5.55 6.11
C ASP A 52 19.67 4.16 6.78
N GLN A 53 18.60 3.40 7.02
CA GLN A 53 18.64 2.13 7.73
C GLN A 53 18.64 0.97 6.74
N SER A 54 19.57 0.04 6.97
CA SER A 54 19.73 -1.22 6.25
C SER A 54 18.39 -1.78 5.73
N TRP A 55 18.31 -1.86 4.40
CA TRP A 55 17.16 -2.33 3.62
C TRP A 55 16.65 -3.74 4.00
N ASP A 56 17.39 -4.48 4.82
CA ASP A 56 17.10 -5.87 5.19
C ASP A 56 16.56 -6.07 6.60
N SER A 57 16.28 -5.00 7.36
CA SER A 57 15.52 -5.18 8.61
C SER A 57 14.05 -5.54 8.31
N PRO A 58 13.50 -6.61 8.92
CA PRO A 58 12.08 -6.95 8.80
C PRO A 58 11.15 -5.78 9.15
N VAL A 59 11.54 -4.96 10.14
CA VAL A 59 10.77 -3.79 10.57
C VAL A 59 10.70 -2.72 9.46
N VAL A 60 11.83 -2.45 8.81
CA VAL A 60 11.90 -1.47 7.71
C VAL A 60 11.08 -1.98 6.52
N ARG A 61 11.17 -3.27 6.20
CA ARG A 61 10.38 -3.89 5.12
C ARG A 61 8.88 -3.77 5.39
N ILE A 62 8.41 -4.08 6.60
CA ILE A 62 7.00 -3.94 6.99
C ILE A 62 6.55 -2.48 6.89
N SER A 63 7.37 -1.53 7.36
CA SER A 63 7.07 -0.10 7.25
C SER A 63 6.93 0.35 5.78
N GLN A 64 7.88 -0.03 4.92
CA GLN A 64 7.81 0.26 3.48
C GLN A 64 6.61 -0.39 2.81
N TYR A 65 6.23 -1.59 3.26
CA TYR A 65 5.09 -2.33 2.76
C TYR A 65 3.76 -1.64 3.12
N LYS A 66 3.63 -1.12 4.35
CA LYS A 66 2.51 -0.26 4.76
C LYS A 66 2.44 1.02 3.93
N THR A 67 3.57 1.71 3.74
CA THR A 67 3.63 2.90 2.88
C THR A 67 3.19 2.59 1.45
N ALA A 68 3.55 1.44 0.90
CA ALA A 68 3.13 1.05 -0.45
C ALA A 68 1.60 0.87 -0.55
N PHE A 69 0.94 0.33 0.48
CA PHE A 69 -0.52 0.28 0.54
C PHE A 69 -1.17 1.66 0.64
N GLU A 70 -0.61 2.56 1.46
CA GLU A 70 -1.10 3.95 1.51
C GLU A 70 -1.00 4.64 0.14
N VAL A 71 0.13 4.44 -0.56
CA VAL A 71 0.32 4.99 -1.91
C VAL A 71 -0.67 4.37 -2.89
N TYR A 72 -0.91 3.05 -2.83
CA TYR A 72 -1.91 2.40 -3.66
C TYR A 72 -3.31 2.99 -3.43
N ASN A 73 -3.72 3.18 -2.18
CA ASN A 73 -5.01 3.80 -1.84
C ASN A 73 -5.11 5.24 -2.35
N ALA A 74 -4.09 6.05 -2.09
CA ALA A 74 -4.07 7.43 -2.54
C ALA A 74 -4.06 7.52 -4.07
N ALA A 75 -3.29 6.66 -4.75
CA ALA A 75 -3.24 6.63 -6.22
C ALA A 75 -4.58 6.21 -6.81
N HIS A 76 -5.27 5.25 -6.18
CA HIS A 76 -6.60 4.84 -6.58
C HIS A 76 -7.62 5.97 -6.39
N GLU A 77 -7.65 6.61 -5.22
CA GLU A 77 -8.53 7.74 -4.90
C GLU A 77 -8.33 8.92 -5.84
N TYR A 78 -7.07 9.21 -6.16
CA TYR A 78 -6.67 10.32 -7.03
C TYR A 78 -6.62 9.95 -8.52
N GLU A 79 -7.06 8.74 -8.89
CA GLU A 79 -7.12 8.25 -10.27
C GLU A 79 -5.75 8.30 -10.99
N LEU A 80 -4.65 8.14 -10.25
CA LEU A 80 -3.28 8.11 -10.75
C LEU A 80 -2.91 6.69 -11.19
N VAL A 81 -3.51 6.22 -12.27
CA VAL A 81 -3.40 4.82 -12.75
C VAL A 81 -1.95 4.31 -12.84
N GLY A 82 -1.03 5.15 -13.34
CA GLY A 82 0.39 4.78 -13.42
C GLY A 82 1.06 4.59 -12.05
N LEU A 83 0.73 5.45 -11.08
CA LEU A 83 1.22 5.29 -9.70
C LEU A 83 0.57 4.10 -9.01
N GLU A 84 -0.72 3.85 -9.26
CA GLU A 84 -1.43 2.69 -8.75
C GLU A 84 -0.75 1.39 -9.21
N GLY A 85 -0.36 1.31 -10.49
CA GLY A 85 0.42 0.20 -11.04
C GLY A 85 1.76 0.00 -10.34
N LEU A 86 2.55 1.08 -10.21
CA LEU A 86 3.85 1.02 -9.53
C LEU A 86 3.74 0.65 -8.05
N ALA A 87 2.67 1.08 -7.37
CA ALA A 87 2.42 0.73 -5.98
C ALA A 87 2.13 -0.77 -5.83
N LYS A 88 1.34 -1.36 -6.74
CA LYS A 88 1.09 -2.81 -6.79
C LYS A 88 2.38 -3.61 -6.94
N GLU A 89 3.24 -3.23 -7.88
CA GLU A 89 4.55 -3.86 -8.08
C GLU A 89 5.42 -3.76 -6.82
N ARG A 90 5.36 -2.63 -6.11
CA ARG A 90 6.10 -2.44 -4.87
C ARG A 90 5.56 -3.30 -3.73
N ILE A 91 4.24 -3.44 -3.62
CA ILE A 91 3.57 -4.34 -2.67
C ILE A 91 3.99 -5.80 -2.93
N ASP A 92 3.95 -6.25 -4.18
CA ASP A 92 4.39 -7.60 -4.56
C ASP A 92 5.84 -7.86 -4.16
N LEU A 93 6.75 -6.93 -4.50
CA LEU A 93 8.18 -7.05 -4.22
C LEU A 93 8.50 -7.09 -2.71
N LEU A 94 7.84 -6.23 -1.93
CA LEU A 94 8.08 -6.17 -0.49
C LEU A 94 7.44 -7.36 0.24
N GLY A 95 6.24 -7.77 -0.18
CA GLY A 95 5.49 -8.88 0.39
C GLY A 95 6.14 -10.25 0.14
N ALA A 96 6.89 -10.42 -0.95
CA ALA A 96 7.61 -11.68 -1.24
C ALA A 96 8.62 -12.09 -0.14
N GLY A 97 9.06 -11.15 0.71
CA GLY A 97 9.95 -11.41 1.84
C GLY A 97 9.23 -11.55 3.19
N LEU A 98 7.90 -11.51 3.23
CA LEU A 98 7.10 -11.55 4.45
C LEU A 98 6.36 -12.89 4.56
N ASP A 99 6.12 -13.35 5.79
CA ASP A 99 5.26 -14.50 6.02
C ASP A 99 3.78 -14.12 5.85
N LEU A 100 2.93 -15.13 5.62
CA LEU A 100 1.51 -14.92 5.34
C LEU A 100 0.79 -14.17 6.46
N PHE A 101 1.11 -14.45 7.73
CA PHE A 101 0.42 -13.82 8.85
C PHE A 101 0.77 -12.34 8.95
N THR A 102 2.05 -11.99 8.77
CA THR A 102 2.48 -10.59 8.65
C THR A 102 1.75 -9.87 7.51
N ILE A 103 1.59 -10.51 6.34
CA ILE A 103 0.84 -9.93 5.22
C ILE A 103 -0.62 -9.67 5.62
N ILE A 104 -1.28 -10.66 6.22
CA ILE A 104 -2.69 -10.54 6.65
C ILE A 104 -2.87 -9.45 7.69
N ASP A 105 -1.97 -9.35 8.67
CA ASP A 105 -2.05 -8.35 9.73
C ASP A 105 -1.89 -6.93 9.17
N VAL A 106 -0.93 -6.72 8.26
CA VAL A 106 -0.78 -5.43 7.57
C VAL A 106 -2.03 -5.11 6.75
N VAL A 107 -2.56 -6.06 5.99
CA VAL A 107 -3.77 -5.81 5.17
C VAL A 107 -4.96 -5.46 6.06
N LYS A 108 -5.16 -6.14 7.20
CA LYS A 108 -6.22 -5.81 8.15
C LYS A 108 -6.05 -4.42 8.77
N GLU A 109 -4.82 -4.05 9.07
CA GLU A 109 -4.50 -2.72 9.60
C GLU A 109 -4.81 -1.62 8.58
N MET A 110 -4.42 -1.82 7.32
CA MET A 110 -4.61 -0.84 6.25
C MET A 110 -6.06 -0.80 5.72
N TYR A 111 -6.81 -1.88 5.89
CA TYR A 111 -8.20 -2.04 5.43
C TYR A 111 -9.07 -2.64 6.54
N PRO A 112 -9.38 -1.85 7.60
CA PRO A 112 -10.20 -2.33 8.72
C PRO A 112 -11.63 -2.67 8.29
N THR A 113 -12.10 -2.08 7.19
CA THR A 113 -13.35 -2.45 6.52
C THR A 113 -13.04 -3.25 5.25
N PRO A 114 -13.73 -4.38 5.01
CA PRO A 114 -13.56 -5.15 3.77
C PRO A 114 -13.85 -4.27 2.55
N VAL A 115 -12.86 -4.14 1.67
CA VAL A 115 -13.03 -3.43 0.39
C VAL A 115 -13.97 -4.27 -0.48
N ALA A 116 -15.00 -3.63 -1.06
CA ALA A 116 -15.96 -4.28 -1.92
C ALA A 116 -15.30 -4.97 -3.14
N ASP A 117 -16.01 -5.96 -3.67
CA ASP A 117 -15.61 -6.78 -4.80
C ASP A 117 -15.23 -5.94 -6.04
N GLY A 118 -14.19 -6.37 -6.76
CA GLY A 118 -13.65 -5.69 -7.96
C GLY A 118 -12.29 -4.98 -7.80
N SER A 119 -11.70 -4.94 -6.61
CA SER A 119 -10.34 -4.39 -6.40
C SER A 119 -9.23 -5.43 -6.61
N TRP A 120 -8.00 -4.97 -6.89
CA TRP A 120 -6.83 -5.84 -7.06
C TRP A 120 -6.43 -6.57 -5.75
N LEU A 121 -6.75 -5.98 -4.60
CA LEU A 121 -6.32 -6.43 -3.27
C LEU A 121 -6.82 -7.84 -2.87
N PRO A 122 -8.11 -8.21 -3.00
CA PRO A 122 -8.56 -9.59 -2.76
C PRO A 122 -7.80 -10.62 -3.60
N GLY A 123 -7.51 -10.29 -4.87
CA GLY A 123 -6.71 -11.13 -5.76
C GLY A 123 -5.28 -11.31 -5.25
N TYR A 124 -4.65 -10.22 -4.82
CA TYR A 124 -3.33 -10.23 -4.20
C TYR A 124 -3.30 -11.11 -2.94
N VAL A 125 -4.20 -10.89 -1.98
CA VAL A 125 -4.26 -11.67 -0.73
C VAL A 125 -4.48 -13.16 -1.01
N LYS A 126 -5.39 -13.49 -1.93
CA LYS A 126 -5.64 -14.88 -2.36
C LYS A 126 -4.38 -15.52 -2.95
N SER A 127 -3.60 -14.77 -3.71
CA SER A 127 -2.33 -15.24 -4.28
C SER A 127 -1.29 -15.54 -3.20
N CYS A 128 -1.17 -14.68 -2.18
CA CYS A 128 -0.28 -14.87 -1.03
C CYS A 128 -0.67 -16.12 -0.24
N ILE A 129 -1.97 -16.29 0.04
CA ILE A 129 -2.50 -17.47 0.72
C ILE A 129 -2.12 -18.74 -0.06
N LYS A 130 -2.42 -18.77 -1.37
CA LYS A 130 -2.09 -19.91 -2.23
C LYS A 130 -0.59 -20.22 -2.21
N ALA A 131 0.26 -19.22 -2.32
CA ALA A 131 1.71 -19.39 -2.29
C ALA A 131 2.21 -19.97 -0.95
N ALA A 132 1.64 -19.52 0.16
CA ALA A 132 2.00 -20.02 1.48
C ALA A 132 1.60 -21.50 1.65
N PHE A 133 0.41 -21.89 1.19
CA PHE A 133 -0.04 -23.29 1.23
C PHE A 133 0.77 -24.23 0.33
N GLN A 134 1.43 -23.71 -0.70
CA GLN A 134 2.37 -24.48 -1.51
C GLN A 134 3.69 -24.79 -0.79
N ASN A 135 3.99 -24.10 0.32
CA ASN A 135 5.18 -24.34 1.15
C ASN A 135 4.80 -24.49 2.64
N PRO A 136 4.30 -25.69 3.05
CA PRO A 136 3.83 -25.92 4.42
C PRO A 136 4.88 -25.68 5.51
N ARG A 137 6.19 -25.82 5.19
CA ARG A 137 7.27 -25.56 6.14
C ARG A 137 7.41 -24.08 6.47
N ALA A 138 7.21 -23.20 5.49
CA ALA A 138 7.25 -21.75 5.71
C ALA A 138 6.05 -21.28 6.56
N LEU A 139 4.87 -21.89 6.35
CA LEU A 139 3.68 -21.63 7.17
C LEU A 139 3.88 -21.98 8.65
N LEU A 140 4.53 -23.11 8.94
CA LEU A 140 4.76 -23.56 10.32
C LEU A 140 5.90 -22.81 11.03
N ALA A 141 6.78 -22.15 10.26
CA ALA A 141 7.92 -21.41 10.78
C ALA A 141 7.59 -19.95 11.13
N SER A 142 6.36 -19.47 10.86
CA SER A 142 5.94 -18.12 11.21
C SER A 142 5.99 -17.92 12.72
N LYS A 143 6.75 -16.92 13.18
CA LYS A 143 7.03 -16.70 14.61
C LYS A 143 6.03 -15.79 15.33
N PHE A 144 4.96 -15.36 14.67
CA PHE A 144 3.94 -14.54 15.30
C PHE A 144 2.91 -15.40 16.03
N PRO A 145 2.61 -15.11 17.31
CA PRO A 145 1.49 -15.76 17.98
C PRO A 145 0.22 -15.35 17.25
N VAL A 146 -0.41 -16.31 16.58
CA VAL A 146 -1.68 -16.09 15.90
C VAL A 146 -2.75 -15.89 16.96
N ASP A 147 -3.02 -14.64 17.33
CA ASP A 147 -4.21 -14.30 18.10
C ASP A 147 -5.40 -14.30 17.13
N PHE A 148 -6.14 -15.41 17.13
CA PHE A 148 -7.47 -15.45 16.54
C PHE A 148 -8.43 -14.72 17.47
N GLY A 149 -8.20 -13.41 17.65
CA GLY A 149 -9.12 -12.53 18.33
C GLY A 149 -10.49 -12.67 17.68
N ASP A 150 -11.48 -13.02 18.49
CA ASP A 150 -12.86 -13.19 18.08
C ASP A 150 -13.30 -11.99 17.23
N SER A 151 -13.92 -12.29 16.07
CA SER A 151 -14.63 -11.35 15.17
C SER A 151 -13.90 -10.83 13.92
N THR A 152 -13.23 -11.69 13.15
CA THR A 152 -13.44 -11.80 11.68
C THR A 152 -12.62 -12.96 11.14
N SER A 153 -13.28 -14.09 10.93
CA SER A 153 -12.64 -15.27 10.35
C SER A 153 -12.07 -14.96 8.97
N VAL A 154 -10.85 -15.42 8.73
CA VAL A 154 -10.13 -15.39 7.44
C VAL A 154 -10.98 -15.95 6.30
N ALA A 155 -11.98 -16.78 6.62
CA ALA A 155 -12.99 -17.28 5.69
C ALA A 155 -13.75 -16.16 4.94
N LYS A 156 -13.94 -14.98 5.55
CA LYS A 156 -14.61 -13.84 4.89
C LYS A 156 -13.74 -13.08 3.88
N LEU A 157 -12.43 -13.31 3.88
CA LEU A 157 -11.51 -12.78 2.85
C LEU A 157 -11.37 -13.73 1.66
N LEU A 158 -11.96 -14.93 1.74
CA LEU A 158 -11.81 -16.02 0.77
C LEU A 158 -13.09 -16.31 -0.04
N LEU A 159 -14.22 -15.71 0.34
CA LEU A 159 -15.55 -15.85 -0.25
C LEU A 159 -16.06 -14.48 -0.70
#